data_AF-A0A7K3LGJ4-F1
#
_entry.id   AF-A0A7K3LGJ4-F1
#
_cell.length_a   1.000
_cell.length_b   1.000
_cell.length_c   1.000
_cell.angle_alpha   90.00
_cell.angle_beta   90.00
_cell.angle_gamma   90.00
#
_symmetry.space_group_name_H-M   'P 1'
#
loop_
_entity.id
_entity.type
_entity.pdbx_description
1 polymer ?
#
loop_
_entity_poly.entity_id
_entity_poly.type
_entity_poly.pdbx_seq_one_letter_code
_entity_poly.pdbx_strand_id
1 'polypeptide(L)' 'MPQAPVVDPASRTASSWSARLAALKSRHVPDDDPRIIECREGLAYWRVRRSIDAERGQLSRAGVDRLRGQLSGAVAS' A
#
# COMPACT_ATOMS: atom_id res chain seq x y z
N MET A 1 10.41 14.79 -11.07
CA MET A 1 9.97 13.88 -9.99
C MET A 1 10.01 12.46 -10.55
N PRO A 2 10.73 11.51 -9.93
CA PRO A 2 10.68 10.13 -10.41
C PRO A 2 9.25 9.60 -10.20
N GLN A 3 8.60 9.19 -11.29
CA GLN A 3 7.26 8.63 -11.26
C GLN A 3 7.31 7.29 -10.53
N ALA A 4 6.51 7.12 -9.47
CA ALA A 4 6.39 5.84 -8.78
C ALA A 4 5.95 4.76 -9.79
N PRO A 5 6.60 3.59 -9.81
CA PRO A 5 6.25 2.51 -10.73
C PRO A 5 4.80 2.06 -10.50
N VAL A 6 4.03 2.04 -11.59
CA VAL A 6 2.60 1.73 -11.67
C VAL A 6 2.36 0.22 -11.55
N VAL A 7 2.80 -0.38 -10.44
CA VAL A 7 2.50 -1.79 -10.14
C VAL A 7 1.23 -1.83 -9.28
N ASP A 8 0.22 -2.55 -9.76
CA ASP A 8 -0.99 -2.79 -8.97
C ASP A 8 -0.61 -3.44 -7.61
N PRO A 9 -0.89 -2.77 -6.47
CA PRO A 9 -0.61 -3.31 -5.14
C PRO A 9 -1.30 -4.66 -4.86
N ALA A 10 -2.42 -4.95 -5.54
CA ALA A 10 -3.16 -6.20 -5.42
C ALA A 10 -2.59 -7.35 -6.26
N SER A 11 -1.62 -7.10 -7.14
CA SER A 11 -1.00 -8.11 -8.02
C SER A 11 -0.22 -9.20 -7.25
N ARG A 12 0.14 -8.95 -5.99
CA ARG A 12 0.82 -9.90 -5.10
C ARG A 12 0.13 -9.94 -3.75
N THR A 13 0.20 -11.09 -3.07
CA THR A 13 -0.26 -11.23 -1.68
C THR A 13 0.63 -10.44 -0.72
N ALA A 14 0.12 -10.11 0.48
CA ALA A 14 0.90 -9.43 1.51
C ALA A 14 2.21 -10.17 1.86
N SER A 15 2.15 -11.51 1.98
CA SER A 15 3.33 -12.33 2.25
C SER A 15 4.34 -12.30 1.09
N SER A 16 3.86 -12.28 -0.15
CA SER A 16 4.72 -12.16 -1.34
C SER A 16 5.44 -10.81 -1.40
N TRP A 17 4.75 -9.71 -1.07
CA TRP A 17 5.37 -8.39 -0.93
C TRP A 17 6.42 -8.34 0.18
N SER A 18 6.09 -8.91 1.35
CA SER A 18 7.02 -8.97 2.49
C SER A 18 8.28 -9.75 2.15
N ALA A 19 8.15 -10.92 1.51
CA ALA A 19 9.28 -11.72 1.06
C ALA A 19 10.15 -10.99 0.04
N ARG A 20 9.54 -10.29 -0.93
CA ARG A 20 10.26 -9.46 -1.91
C ARG A 20 11.03 -8.33 -1.23
N LEU A 21 10.41 -7.62 -0.28
CA LEU A 21 11.06 -6.56 0.48
C LEU A 21 12.27 -7.09 1.26
N ALA A 22 12.11 -8.21 1.96
CA ALA A 22 13.19 -8.85 2.72
C ALA A 22 14.35 -9.25 1.80
N ALA A 23 14.07 -9.79 0.61
CA ALA A 23 15.10 -10.15 -0.37
C ALA A 23 15.85 -8.95 -0.96
N LEU A 24 15.19 -7.79 -1.12
CA LEU A 24 15.84 -6.56 -1.54
C LEU A 24 16.72 -5.98 -0.41
N LYS A 25 16.21 -6.00 0.82
CA LYS A 25 16.94 -5.53 2.01
C LYS A 25 18.17 -6.36 2.30
N SER A 26 18.11 -7.69 2.16
CA SER A 26 19.29 -8.55 2.36
C SER A 26 20.39 -8.31 1.32
N ARG A 27 20.03 -7.75 0.17
CA ARG A 27 20.96 -7.33 -0.89
C ARG A 27 21.42 -5.88 -0.74
N HIS A 28 21.11 -5.23 0.38
CA HIS A 28 21.46 -3.83 0.67
C HIS A 28 20.96 -2.86 -0.41
N VAL A 29 19.82 -3.16 -1.04
CA VAL A 29 19.19 -2.25 -1.99
C VAL A 29 18.78 -0.96 -1.26
N PRO A 30 19.13 0.23 -1.78
CA PRO A 30 18.80 1.51 -1.17
C PRO A 30 17.30 1.71 -0.92
N ASP A 31 16.98 2.49 0.10
CA ASP A 31 15.60 2.69 0.55
C ASP A 31 14.74 3.52 -0.42
N ASP A 32 15.40 4.30 -1.27
CA ASP A 32 14.83 5.10 -2.34
C ASP A 32 14.77 4.35 -3.68
N ASP A 33 15.28 3.10 -3.74
CA ASP A 33 15.15 2.26 -4.92
C ASP A 33 13.65 2.05 -5.24
N PRO A 34 13.22 2.24 -6.51
CA PRO A 34 11.83 2.10 -6.90
C PRO A 34 11.20 0.77 -6.46
N ARG A 35 11.97 -0.32 -6.44
CA ARG A 35 11.47 -1.65 -6.03
C ARG A 35 11.21 -1.74 -4.53
N ILE A 36 11.95 -0.99 -3.71
CA ILE A 36 11.69 -0.89 -2.27
C ILE A 36 10.40 -0.07 -2.05
N ILE A 37 10.25 1.03 -2.77
CA ILE A 37 9.04 1.88 -2.74
C ILE A 37 7.81 1.04 -3.12
N GLU A 38 7.85 0.31 -4.23
CA GLU A 38 6.77 -0.62 -4.66
C GLU A 38 6.36 -1.59 -3.55
N CYS A 39 7.34 -2.22 -2.89
CA CYS A 39 7.04 -3.20 -1.85
C CYS A 39 6.38 -2.55 -0.63
N ARG A 40 6.81 -1.33 -0.28
CA ARG A 40 6.23 -0.56 0.82
C ARG A 40 4.79 -0.13 0.51
N GLU A 41 4.54 0.34 -0.70
CA GLU A 41 3.21 0.71 -1.19
C GLU A 41 2.28 -0.51 -1.21
N GLY A 42 2.76 -1.64 -1.75
CA GLY A 42 2.06 -2.93 -1.73
C GLY A 42 1.66 -3.35 -0.31
N LEU A 43 2.61 -3.30 0.64
CA LEU A 43 2.33 -3.63 2.05
C LEU A 43 1.39 -2.61 2.72
N ALA A 44 1.46 -1.33 2.37
CA ALA A 44 0.54 -0.31 2.86
C ALA A 44 -0.89 -0.60 2.41
N TYR A 45 -1.09 -0.92 1.13
CA TYR A 45 -2.38 -1.33 0.59
C TYR A 45 -2.98 -2.52 1.36
N TRP A 46 -2.21 -3.59 1.58
CA TRP A 46 -2.70 -4.78 2.29
C TRP A 46 -3.07 -4.50 3.76
N ARG A 47 -2.35 -3.59 4.44
CA ARG A 47 -2.71 -3.15 5.79
C ARG A 47 -4.05 -2.44 5.80
N VAL A 48 -4.26 -1.48 4.90
CA VAL A 48 -5.53 -0.74 4.78
C VAL A 48 -6.67 -1.66 4.39
N ARG A 49 -6.47 -2.55 3.41
CA ARG A 49 -7.46 -3.54 2.98
C ARG A 49 -7.91 -4.42 4.14
N ARG A 50 -6.97 -4.89 4.98
CA ARG A 50 -7.31 -5.70 6.16
C ARG A 50 -8.21 -4.95 7.15
N SER A 51 -7.95 -3.67 7.39
CA SER A 51 -8.81 -2.83 8.23
C SER A 51 -10.20 -2.64 7.62
N ILE A 52 -10.29 -2.47 6.30
CA ILE A 52 -11.59 -2.38 5.61
C ILE A 52 -12.37 -3.69 5.75
N ASP A 53 -11.71 -4.83 5.55
CA ASP A 53 -12.37 -6.14 5.66
C ASP A 53 -12.85 -6.42 7.09
N ALA A 54 -12.15 -5.93 8.12
CA ALA A 54 -12.58 -6.05 9.51
C ALA A 54 -13.86 -5.25 9.83
N GLU A 55 -14.04 -4.09 9.19
CA GLU A 55 -15.19 -3.19 9.41
C GLU A 55 -16.34 -3.40 8.40
N ARG A 56 -16.26 -4.49 7.61
CA ARG A 56 -17.23 -4.76 6.55
C ARG A 56 -18.65 -4.89 7.12
N GLY A 57 -19.56 -4.06 6.60
CA GLY A 57 -20.96 -4.03 7.03
C GLY A 57 -21.23 -3.10 8.22
N GLN A 58 -20.21 -2.55 8.88
CA GLN A 58 -20.36 -1.60 9.99
C GLN A 58 -20.28 -0.14 9.53
N LEU A 59 -19.65 0.11 8.38
CA LEU A 59 -19.46 1.45 7.86
C LEU A 59 -20.74 2.00 7.22
N SER A 60 -21.16 3.18 7.68
CA SER A 60 -22.19 3.97 7.00
C SER A 60 -21.65 4.60 5.71
N ARG A 61 -22.54 4.92 4.78
CA ARG A 61 -22.18 5.57 3.50
C ARG A 61 -21.42 6.88 3.71
N ALA A 62 -21.87 7.73 4.64
CA ALA A 62 -21.20 8.99 4.97
C ALA A 62 -19.79 8.77 5.54
N GLY A 63 -19.59 7.70 6.33
CA GLY A 63 -18.27 7.31 6.83
C GLY A 63 -17.31 6.93 5.70
N VAL A 64 -17.78 6.15 4.73
CA VAL A 64 -17.00 5.76 3.54
C VAL A 64 -16.60 6.99 2.72
N ASP A 65 -17.52 7.94 2.50
CA ASP A 65 -17.22 9.16 1.74
C ASP A 65 -16.12 10.02 2.42
N ARG A 66 -16.16 10.13 3.76
CA ARG A 66 -15.13 10.85 4.51
C ARG A 66 -13.76 10.16 4.44
N LEU A 67 -13.73 8.83 4.60
CA LEU A 67 -12.51 8.04 4.48
C LEU A 67 -11.90 8.14 3.08
N ARG A 68 -12.73 8.10 2.03
CA ARG A 68 -12.27 8.32 0.65
C ARG A 68 -11.58 9.67 0.51
N GLY A 69 -12.18 10.74 1.04
CA GLY A 69 -11.58 12.08 1.02
C GLY A 69 -10.22 12.15 1.72
N GLN A 70 -10.09 11.52 2.89
CA GLN A 70 -8.83 11.44 3.62
C GLN A 70 -7.74 10.70 2.85
N LEU A 71 -8.07 9.55 2.24
CA LEU A 71 -7.13 8.77 1.43
C LEU A 71 -6.68 9.54 0.18
N SER A 72 -7.60 10.21 -0.51
CA SER A 72 -7.27 11.03 -1.68
C SER A 72 -6.38 12.22 -1.34
N GLY A 73 -6.64 12.90 -0.20
CA GLY A 73 -5.81 14.02 0.25
C GLY A 73 -4.39 13.62 0.65
N ALA A 74 -4.22 12.42 1.22
CA ALA A 74 -2.92 11.91 1.67
C ALA A 74 -1.92 11.63 0.54
N VAL A 75 -2.40 11.37 -0.69
CA VAL A 75 -1.56 11.07 -1.87
C VAL A 75 -1.23 12.34 -2.69
N ALA A 76 -2.02 13.40 -2.53
CA ALA A 76 -1.85 14.66 -3.25
C ALA A 76 -0.86 15.63 -2.57
N SER A 77 -0.27 15.24 -1.43
CA SER A 77 0.63 16.07 -0.61
C SER A 77 2.09 15.73 -0.81
#